data_AF-A0A538I132-F1
#
_entry.id   AF-A0A538I132-F1
#
_cell.length_a   1.000
_cell.length_b   1.000
_cell.length_c   1.000
_cell.angle_alpha   90.00
_cell.angle_beta   90.00
_cell.angle_gamma   90.00
#
_symmetry.space_group_name_H-M   'P 1'
#
loop_
_entity.id
_entity.type
_entity.pdbx_description
1 polymer ?
#
loop_
_entity_poly.entity_id
_entity_poly.type
_entity_poly.pdbx_seq_one_letter_code
_entity_poly.pdbx_strand_id
1 'polypeptide(L)'
;MSGRFYLTIGLSVAALAVGGWKMMLPTTGGSSKQVTGAVSSMVNTLTSAEFTGARATLDAQRNATGSYEGAPLTPPMTLVRADASSYCIEYAQGAVLQHLVGPGGSPQPGHC
;
A
#
# COMPACT_ATOMS: atom_id res chain seq x y z
N MET A 1 12.30 -0.37 -60.19
CA MET A 1 11.89 0.58 -59.14
C MET A 1 11.30 -0.21 -57.98
N SER A 2 12.11 -0.47 -56.96
CA SER A 2 11.94 0.11 -55.61
C SER A 2 11.15 -0.83 -54.69
N GLY A 3 11.74 -1.89 -54.15
CA GLY A 3 12.82 -1.81 -53.16
C GLY A 3 12.36 -1.39 -51.75
N ARG A 4 11.06 -1.17 -51.52
CA ARG A 4 10.52 -0.68 -50.22
C ARG A 4 9.52 -1.62 -49.53
N PHE A 5 9.16 -2.74 -50.16
CA PHE A 5 8.15 -3.67 -49.61
C PHE A 5 8.72 -4.84 -48.77
N TYR A 6 10.03 -5.10 -48.84
CA TYR A 6 10.64 -6.23 -48.12
C TYR A 6 11.00 -5.91 -46.67
N LEU A 7 11.10 -4.63 -46.30
CA LEU A 7 11.55 -4.21 -44.96
C LEU A 7 10.44 -4.30 -43.90
N THR A 8 9.16 -4.30 -44.31
CA THR A 8 8.03 -4.42 -43.37
C THR A 8 7.66 -5.88 -43.07
N ILE A 9 7.83 -6.79 -44.04
CA ILE A 9 7.44 -8.20 -43.89
C ILE A 9 8.42 -8.97 -42.99
N GLY A 10 9.71 -8.62 -43.00
CA GLY A 10 10.71 -9.24 -42.12
C GLY A 10 10.48 -8.96 -40.63
N LEU A 11 9.86 -7.82 -40.28
CA LEU A 11 9.69 -7.41 -38.89
C LEU A 11 8.47 -8.07 -38.21
N SER A 12 7.53 -8.63 -38.99
CA SER A 12 6.31 -9.23 -38.45
C SER A 12 6.44 -10.73 -38.11
N VAL A 13 7.36 -11.45 -38.75
CA VAL A 13 7.45 -12.92 -38.61
C VAL A 13 8.21 -13.36 -37.35
N ALA A 14 9.06 -12.49 -36.77
CA ALA A 14 9.76 -12.80 -35.52
C ALA A 14 8.85 -12.81 -34.27
N ALA A 15 7.62 -12.28 -34.37
CA ALA A 15 6.76 -12.07 -33.21
C ALA A 15 5.88 -13.27 -32.80
N LEU A 16 5.82 -14.36 -33.58
CA LEU A 16 4.82 -15.42 -33.35
C LEU A 16 5.39 -16.85 -33.17
N ALA A 17 6.72 -17.04 -33.12
CA ALA A 17 7.33 -18.37 -33.15
C ALA A 17 7.88 -18.92 -31.81
N VAL A 18 7.57 -18.33 -30.66
CA VAL A 18 7.98 -18.84 -29.32
C VAL A 18 6.79 -18.95 -28.36
N GLY A 19 5.63 -19.39 -28.87
CA GLY A 19 4.38 -19.50 -28.09
C GLY A 19 3.86 -20.93 -27.91
N GLY A 20 4.64 -21.98 -28.23
CA GLY A 20 4.05 -23.27 -28.60
C GLY A 20 4.35 -24.52 -27.77
N TRP A 21 5.31 -24.56 -26.83
CA TRP A 21 5.76 -25.85 -26.24
C TRP A 21 6.07 -25.84 -24.74
N LYS A 22 5.32 -25.07 -23.95
CA LYS A 22 5.27 -25.29 -22.48
C LYS A 22 3.86 -25.34 -21.93
N MET A 23 3.03 -26.13 -22.61
CA MET A 23 1.65 -26.45 -22.24
C MET A 23 1.61 -27.59 -21.19
N MET A 24 2.23 -27.42 -20.03
CA MET A 24 2.01 -28.31 -18.87
C MET A 24 2.52 -27.71 -17.55
N LEU A 25 2.12 -26.49 -17.19
CA LEU A 25 2.11 -26.06 -15.79
C LEU A 25 0.86 -25.19 -15.60
N PRO A 26 0.12 -25.33 -14.50
CA PRO A 26 -1.15 -24.64 -14.29
C PRO A 26 -0.92 -23.12 -14.30
N THR A 27 -1.37 -22.47 -15.37
CA THR A 27 -1.41 -21.01 -15.47
C THR A 27 -2.57 -20.50 -14.62
N THR A 28 -2.29 -20.21 -13.36
CA THR A 28 -3.15 -19.37 -12.51
C THR A 28 -2.23 -18.43 -11.74
N GLY A 29 -1.93 -17.24 -12.29
CA GLY A 29 -1.13 -16.26 -11.55
C GLY A 29 -0.34 -15.28 -12.40
N GLY A 30 -1.01 -14.52 -13.28
CA GLY A 30 -0.38 -13.45 -14.06
C GLY A 30 -0.81 -12.03 -13.68
N SER A 31 -2.05 -11.85 -13.22
CA SER A 31 -2.63 -10.50 -13.04
C SER A 31 -2.72 -10.02 -11.58
N SER A 32 -2.43 -10.86 -10.60
CA SER A 32 -2.61 -10.50 -9.19
C SER A 32 -1.48 -9.59 -8.68
N LYS A 33 -0.22 -9.81 -9.07
CA LYS A 33 0.91 -9.05 -8.50
C LYS A 33 0.92 -7.56 -8.89
N GLN A 34 0.46 -7.22 -10.10
CA GLN A 34 0.46 -5.84 -10.57
C GLN A 34 -0.69 -5.02 -9.97
N VAL A 35 -1.86 -5.65 -9.76
CA VAL A 35 -3.01 -5.02 -9.08
C VAL A 35 -2.74 -4.89 -7.58
N THR A 36 -2.21 -5.92 -6.92
CA THR A 36 -1.88 -5.86 -5.49
C THR A 36 -0.81 -4.81 -5.19
N GLY A 37 0.20 -4.65 -6.05
CA GLY A 37 1.22 -3.60 -5.87
C GLY A 37 0.64 -2.18 -5.93
N ALA A 38 -0.17 -1.88 -6.94
CA ALA A 38 -0.79 -0.56 -7.09
C ALA A 38 -1.78 -0.24 -5.96
N VAL A 39 -2.61 -1.22 -5.56
CA VAL A 39 -3.56 -1.08 -4.44
C VAL A 39 -2.81 -0.88 -3.13
N SER A 40 -1.77 -1.67 -2.85
CA SER A 40 -0.96 -1.49 -1.63
C SER A 40 -0.29 -0.12 -1.59
N SER A 41 0.24 0.39 -2.70
CA SER A 41 0.83 1.73 -2.75
C SER A 41 -0.21 2.83 -2.49
N MET A 42 -1.40 2.74 -3.12
CA MET A 42 -2.49 3.70 -2.89
C MET A 42 -2.99 3.66 -1.45
N VAL A 43 -3.22 2.47 -0.92
CA VAL A 43 -3.61 2.25 0.48
C VAL A 43 -2.57 2.85 1.41
N ASN A 44 -1.29 2.56 1.20
CA ASN A 44 -0.23 3.07 2.07
C ASN A 44 -0.16 4.61 2.05
N THR A 45 -0.41 5.25 0.90
CA THR A 45 -0.52 6.71 0.80
C THR A 45 -1.74 7.25 1.56
N LEU A 46 -2.91 6.62 1.42
CA LEU A 46 -4.12 6.99 2.16
C LEU A 46 -3.91 6.84 3.67
N THR A 47 -3.39 5.70 4.12
CA THR A 47 -3.11 5.45 5.52
C THR A 47 -2.07 6.41 6.07
N SER A 48 -1.05 6.79 5.29
CA SER A 48 -0.08 7.82 5.68
C SER A 48 -0.74 9.20 5.89
N ALA A 49 -1.67 9.58 5.02
CA ALA A 49 -2.43 10.81 5.15
C ALA A 49 -3.35 10.77 6.39
N GLU A 50 -4.05 9.66 6.60
CA GLU A 50 -4.86 9.49 7.80
C GLU A 50 -4.02 9.53 9.07
N PHE A 51 -2.86 8.85 9.09
CA PHE A 51 -1.94 8.86 10.24
C PHE A 51 -1.40 10.27 10.51
N THR A 52 -1.22 11.08 9.47
CA THR A 52 -0.85 12.49 9.63
C THR A 52 -1.95 13.29 10.34
N GLY A 53 -3.22 13.06 9.98
CA GLY A 53 -4.36 13.65 10.67
C GLY A 53 -4.48 13.19 12.12
N ALA A 54 -4.35 11.88 12.36
CA ALA A 54 -4.35 11.31 13.71
C ALA A 54 -3.22 11.85 14.59
N ARG A 55 -2.02 12.07 14.01
CA ARG A 55 -0.89 12.70 14.70
C ARG A 55 -1.22 14.12 15.14
N ALA A 56 -1.86 14.91 14.29
CA ALA A 56 -2.28 16.26 14.67
C ALA A 56 -3.29 16.24 15.84
N THR A 57 -4.22 15.29 15.84
CA THR A 57 -5.18 15.13 16.95
C THR A 57 -4.49 14.66 18.24
N LEU A 58 -3.55 13.71 18.13
CA LEU A 58 -2.73 13.24 19.25
C LEU A 58 -1.87 14.37 19.85
N ASP A 59 -1.23 15.18 19.00
CA ASP A 59 -0.44 16.33 19.46
C ASP A 59 -1.32 17.42 20.09
N ALA A 60 -2.53 17.65 19.55
CA ALA A 60 -3.51 18.54 20.17
C ALA A 60 -3.96 18.02 21.56
N GLN A 61 -4.24 16.71 21.68
CA GLN A 61 -4.58 16.07 22.95
C GLN A 61 -3.44 16.18 23.96
N ARG A 62 -2.21 15.91 23.53
CA ARG A 62 -1.02 16.04 24.37
C ARG A 62 -0.81 17.46 24.85
N ASN A 63 -1.00 18.45 23.97
CA ASN A 63 -0.92 19.86 24.34
C ASN A 63 -2.03 20.27 25.35
N ALA A 64 -3.20 19.64 25.28
CA ALA A 64 -4.32 19.93 26.17
C ALA A 64 -4.23 19.22 27.54
N THR A 65 -3.77 17.96 27.56
CA THR A 65 -3.85 17.08 28.75
C THR A 65 -2.48 16.66 29.30
N GLY A 66 -1.41 16.86 28.53
CA GLY A 66 -0.07 16.36 28.84
C GLY A 66 0.18 14.90 28.44
N SER A 67 -0.83 14.18 27.92
CA SER A 67 -0.73 12.77 27.53
C SER A 67 -1.37 12.51 26.17
N TYR A 68 -0.95 11.43 25.51
CA TYR A 68 -1.62 10.93 24.30
C TYR A 68 -2.84 10.06 24.64
N GLU A 69 -3.04 9.72 25.90
CA GLU A 69 -4.17 8.92 26.37
C GLU A 69 -5.51 9.60 26.13
N GLY A 70 -6.49 8.80 25.70
CA GLY A 70 -7.86 9.27 25.47
C GLY A 70 -8.01 10.19 24.27
N ALA A 71 -7.02 10.28 23.37
CA ALA A 71 -7.14 11.06 22.15
C ALA A 71 -8.31 10.54 21.30
N PRO A 72 -9.28 11.40 20.94
CA PRO A 72 -10.42 11.00 20.12
C PRO A 72 -9.97 10.82 18.68
N LEU A 73 -9.63 9.59 18.31
CA LEU A 73 -9.29 9.25 16.92
C LEU A 73 -10.56 8.98 16.12
N THR A 74 -10.59 9.49 14.89
CA THR A 74 -11.67 9.23 13.96
C THR A 74 -11.54 7.81 13.40
N PRO A 75 -12.63 7.03 13.32
CA PRO A 75 -12.63 5.75 12.61
C PRO A 75 -12.12 5.93 11.16
N PRO A 76 -11.40 4.94 10.60
CA PRO A 76 -11.18 3.58 11.11
C PRO A 76 -9.95 3.42 12.02
N MET A 77 -9.42 4.51 12.59
CA MET A 77 -8.32 4.43 13.54
C MET A 77 -8.76 4.09 14.96
N THR A 78 -7.93 3.30 15.62
CA THR A 78 -8.12 2.92 17.02
C THR A 78 -6.82 3.14 17.78
N LEU A 79 -6.94 3.66 19.00
CA LEU A 79 -5.83 3.85 19.92
C LEU A 79 -5.70 2.58 20.76
N VAL A 80 -4.71 1.74 20.47
CA VAL A 80 -4.51 0.48 21.21
C VAL A 80 -3.68 0.72 22.46
N ARG A 81 -2.68 1.59 22.35
CA ARG A 81 -1.84 2.01 23.46
C ARG A 81 -1.55 3.50 23.34
N ALA A 82 -1.57 4.21 24.44
CA ALA A 82 -1.06 5.56 24.50
C ALA A 82 -0.50 5.79 25.90
N ASP A 83 0.61 6.49 25.97
CA ASP A 83 1.28 6.89 27.20
C ASP A 83 1.65 8.38 27.08
N ALA A 84 2.31 8.95 28.10
CA ALA A 84 2.77 10.35 28.07
C ALA A 84 3.83 10.64 26.99
N SER A 85 4.55 9.61 26.52
CA SER A 85 5.66 9.73 25.57
C SER A 85 5.54 8.85 24.33
N SER A 86 4.65 7.87 24.33
CA SER A 86 4.53 6.84 23.30
C SER A 86 3.07 6.61 22.95
N TYR A 87 2.78 6.08 21.75
CA TYR A 87 1.45 5.62 21.41
C TYR A 87 1.54 4.52 20.35
N CYS A 88 0.51 3.71 20.24
CA CYS A 88 0.32 2.76 19.17
C CYS A 88 -1.11 2.90 18.67
N ILE A 89 -1.22 3.34 17.41
CA ILE A 89 -2.49 3.52 16.72
C ILE A 89 -2.60 2.47 15.63
N GLU A 90 -3.74 1.80 15.57
CA GLU A 90 -4.08 0.85 14.53
C GLU A 90 -5.07 1.46 13.56
N TYR A 91 -4.83 1.20 12.28
CA TYR A 91 -5.73 1.46 11.18
C TYR A 91 -6.22 0.13 10.63
N ALA A 92 -7.53 -0.12 10.75
CA ALA A 92 -8.15 -1.34 10.28
C ALA A 92 -9.30 -0.99 9.30
N GLN A 93 -9.06 -1.16 8.00
CA GLN A 93 -10.08 -0.94 6.97
C GLN A 93 -10.13 -2.11 5.97
N GLY A 94 -11.19 -2.92 6.05
CA GLY A 94 -11.35 -4.11 5.20
C GLY A 94 -10.23 -5.12 5.43
N ALA A 95 -9.46 -5.44 4.38
CA ALA A 95 -8.30 -6.34 4.46
C ALA A 95 -6.99 -5.62 4.85
N VAL A 96 -7.04 -4.30 5.03
CA VAL A 96 -5.88 -3.47 5.37
C VAL A 96 -5.81 -3.33 6.88
N LEU A 97 -4.71 -3.81 7.44
CA LEU A 97 -4.37 -3.63 8.84
C LEU A 97 -2.95 -3.05 8.93
N GLN A 98 -2.83 -1.85 9.47
CA GLN A 98 -1.56 -1.21 9.72
C GLN A 98 -1.54 -0.59 11.11
N HIS A 99 -0.36 -0.43 11.69
CA HIS A 99 -0.17 0.29 12.93
C HIS A 99 0.95 1.32 12.80
N LEU A 100 0.93 2.32 13.67
CA LEU A 100 2.00 3.29 13.81
C LEU A 100 2.39 3.39 15.28
N VAL A 101 3.67 3.12 15.55
CA VAL A 101 4.25 3.20 16.90
C VAL A 101 4.96 4.54 17.09
N GLY A 102 4.39 5.38 17.94
CA GLY A 102 5.03 6.55 18.52
C GLY A 102 5.21 7.74 17.58
N PRO A 103 5.56 8.91 18.15
CA PRO A 103 5.78 10.12 17.38
C PRO A 103 7.02 9.95 16.48
N GLY A 104 6.80 9.89 15.17
CA GLY A 104 7.87 9.72 14.17
C GLY A 104 8.04 8.30 13.67
N GLY A 105 7.25 7.35 14.17
CA GLY A 105 7.17 6.00 13.61
C GLY A 105 6.63 6.00 12.18
N SER A 106 6.99 4.95 11.44
CA SER A 106 6.45 4.67 10.11
C SER A 106 5.26 3.71 10.22
N PRO A 107 4.25 3.83 9.33
CA PRO A 107 3.20 2.82 9.22
C PRO A 107 3.79 1.43 8.94
N GLN A 108 3.42 0.44 9.73
CA GLN A 108 3.82 -0.95 9.56
C GLN A 108 2.57 -1.83 9.43
N PRO A 109 2.56 -2.83 8.54
CA PRO A 109 1.45 -3.77 8.46
C PRO A 109 1.37 -4.65 9.71
N GLY A 110 0.15 -4.93 10.17
CA GLY A 110 -0.12 -5.76 11.36
C GLY A 110 -0.70 -4.96 12.54
N HIS A 111 -0.95 -5.68 13.64
CA HIS A 111 -1.40 -5.12 14.91
C HIS A 111 -0.27 -4.46 15.70
N CYS A 112 -0.66 -3.53 16.57
CA CYS A 112 0.04 -3.17 17.79
C CYS A 112 0.05 -4.36 18.78
#